data_AF-A0A9D1B3J7-F1
#
_entry.id   AF-A0A9D1B3J7-F1
#
_cell.length_a   1.000
_cell.length_b   1.000
_cell.length_c   1.000
_cell.angle_alpha   90.00
_cell.angle_beta   90.00
_cell.angle_gamma   90.00
#
_symmetry.space_group_name_H-M   'P 1'
#
loop_
_entity.id
_entity.type
_entity.pdbx_description
1 polymer ?
#
loop_
_entity_poly.entity_id
_entity_poly.type
_entity_poly.pdbx_seq_one_letter_code
_entity_poly.pdbx_strand_id
1 'polypeptide(L)' 'HRHALKKLLQAAGVPAWERERLPLVYADGELVAVPGLCVAEGCQAGPGRPGLVLEWSRLPARRDDTGKPA' A
#
# COMPACT_ATOMS: atom_id res chain seq x y z
N HIS A 1 0.75 -0.90 17.21
CA HIS A 1 -0.28 0.11 17.55
C HIS A 1 -1.33 0.20 16.45
N ARG A 2 -2.63 0.08 16.76
CA ARG A 2 -3.72 0.22 15.76
C ARG A 2 -4.09 1.69 15.60
N HIS A 3 -3.55 2.36 14.58
CA HIS A 3 -4.03 3.70 14.21
C HIS A 3 -5.33 3.56 13.42
N ALA A 4 -6.33 4.38 13.74
CA ALA A 4 -7.52 4.47 12.90
C ALA A 4 -7.09 4.87 11.48
N LEU A 5 -7.55 4.15 10.46
CA LEU A 5 -7.20 4.37 9.05
C LEU A 5 -7.26 5.85 8.65
N LYS A 6 -8.26 6.58 9.14
CA LYS A 6 -8.40 8.03 8.95
C LYS A 6 -7.16 8.82 9.39
N LYS A 7 -6.56 8.50 10.53
CA LYS A 7 -5.36 9.19 11.04
C LYS A 7 -4.13 8.89 10.19
N LEU A 8 -3.99 7.64 9.72
CA LEU A 8 -2.88 7.25 8.82
C LEU A 8 -2.95 8.04 7.52
N LEU A 9 -4.12 8.12 6.90
CA LEU A 9 -4.32 8.84 5.65
C LEU A 9 -4.15 10.36 5.81
N GLN A 10 -4.58 10.92 6.95
CA GLN A 10 -4.32 12.32 7.29
C GLN A 10 -2.82 12.61 7.47
N ALA A 11 -2.10 11.74 8.19
CA ALA A 11 -0.66 11.89 8.40
C ALA A 11 0.13 11.78 7.09
N ALA A 12 -0.35 10.97 6.15
CA ALA A 12 0.21 10.86 4.81
C ALA A 12 -0.18 12.02 3.87
N GLY A 13 -0.99 12.99 4.33
CA GLY A 13 -1.39 14.15 3.54
C GLY A 13 -2.35 13.84 2.39
N VAL A 14 -3.03 12.68 2.41
CA VAL A 14 -3.93 12.26 1.33
C VAL A 14 -5.20 13.13 1.32
N PRO A 15 -5.50 13.82 0.21
CA PRO A 15 -6.74 14.58 0.08
C PRO A 15 -7.99 13.71 0.20
N ALA A 16 -9.11 14.29 0.67
CA ALA A 16 -10.35 13.55 0.85
C ALA A 16 -10.86 12.85 -0.43
N TRP A 17 -10.75 13.52 -1.58
CA TRP A 17 -11.14 12.99 -2.90
C TRP A 17 -10.26 11.83 -3.38
N GLU A 18 -9.02 11.77 -2.91
CA GLU A 18 -8.09 10.69 -3.26
C GLU A 18 -8.30 9.49 -2.35
N ARG A 19 -8.56 9.75 -1.06
CA ARG A 19 -8.86 8.72 -0.06
C ARG A 19 -10.01 7.82 -0.46
N GLU A 20 -11.08 8.36 -1.04
CA GLU A 20 -12.25 7.57 -1.46
C GLU A 20 -11.93 6.60 -2.62
N ARG A 21 -10.79 6.80 -3.27
CA ARG A 21 -10.34 6.01 -4.44
C ARG A 21 -9.10 5.19 -4.15
N LEU A 22 -8.54 5.29 -2.95
CA LEU A 22 -7.40 4.48 -2.55
C LEU A 22 -7.84 3.03 -2.35
N PRO A 23 -7.14 2.06 -2.95
CA PRO A 23 -7.39 0.66 -2.65
C PRO A 23 -7.02 0.36 -1.20
N LEU A 24 -7.89 -0.40 -0.54
CA LEU A 24 -7.67 -0.92 0.79
C LEU A 24 -7.59 -2.44 0.67
N VAL A 25 -6.47 -3.03 1.10
CA VAL A 25 -6.26 -4.48 1.00
C VAL A 25 -6.57 -5.12 2.35
N TYR A 26 -7.49 -6.08 2.32
CA TYR A 26 -7.94 -6.81 3.49
C TYR A 26 -7.58 -8.29 3.39
N ALA A 27 -7.20 -8.90 4.51
CA ALA A 27 -7.10 -10.34 4.68
C ALA A 27 -7.93 -10.73 5.91
N ASP A 28 -8.82 -11.70 5.75
CA ASP A 28 -9.72 -12.18 6.82
C ASP A 28 -10.50 -11.06 7.55
N GLY A 29 -10.85 -10.00 6.81
CA GLY A 29 -11.58 -8.83 7.35
C GLY A 29 -10.69 -7.79 8.04
N GLU A 30 -9.38 -8.01 8.14
CA GLU A 30 -8.42 -7.06 8.69
C GLU A 30 -7.69 -6.28 7.60
N LEU A 31 -7.48 -4.98 7.81
CA LEU A 31 -6.72 -4.14 6.88
C LEU A 31 -5.22 -4.48 6.97
N VAL A 32 -4.67 -5.00 5.88
CA VAL A 32 -3.26 -5.43 5.82
C VAL A 32 -2.36 -4.49 5.02
N ALA A 33 -2.91 -3.72 4.09
CA ALA A 33 -2.12 -2.72 3.36
C ALA A 33 -2.97 -1.60 2.75
N VAL A 34 -2.34 -0.45 2.60
CA VAL A 34 -2.76 0.62 1.70
C VAL A 34 -1.62 0.79 0.68
N PRO A 35 -1.79 0.34 -0.58
CA PRO A 35 -0.75 0.39 -1.60
C PRO A 35 -0.11 1.77 -1.74
N GLY A 36 1.22 1.82 -1.83
CA GLY A 36 1.99 3.06 -1.87
C GLY A 36 2.03 3.89 -0.59
N LEU A 37 1.40 3.43 0.51
CA LEU A 37 1.30 4.17 1.77
C LEU A 37 1.81 3.38 2.97
N CYS A 38 1.25 2.18 3.22
CA CYS A 38 1.65 1.37 4.37
C CYS A 38 1.27 -0.10 4.24
N VAL A 39 1.96 -0.94 5.01
CA VAL A 39 1.69 -2.37 5.18
C VAL A 39 1.64 -2.65 6.68
N ALA A 40 0.67 -3.45 7.12
CA ALA A 40 0.53 -3.90 8.50
C ALA A 40 1.80 -4.67 8.92
N GLU A 41 2.22 -4.47 10.16
CA GLU A 41 3.48 -5.00 10.69
C GLU A 41 3.63 -6.52 10.51
N GLY A 42 2.55 -7.29 10.74
CA GLY A 42 2.53 -8.75 10.56
C GLY A 42 2.48 -9.22 9.11
N CYS A 43 2.34 -8.31 8.14
CA CYS A 43 2.21 -8.63 6.71
C CYS A 43 3.46 -8.24 5.91
N GLN A 44 4.51 -7.76 6.58
CA GLN A 44 5.77 -7.44 5.94
C GLN A 44 6.59 -8.71 5.71
N ALA A 45 7.13 -8.86 4.50
CA ALA A 45 8.09 -9.92 4.23
C ALA A 45 9.37 -9.66 5.04
N GLY A 46 9.80 -10.66 5.81
CA GLY A 46 11.05 -10.58 6.56
C GLY A 46 12.28 -10.54 5.64
N PRO A 47 13.47 -10.21 6.19
CA PRO A 47 14.70 -10.16 5.41
C PRO A 47 14.96 -11.46 4.64
N GLY A 48 15.22 -11.33 3.33
CA GLY A 48 15.50 -12.48 2.44
C GLY A 48 14.29 -13.38 2.14
N ARG A 49 13.08 -13.02 2.59
CA ARG A 49 11.85 -13.72 2.21
C ARG A 49 11.24 -13.11 0.95
N PRO A 50 10.67 -13.91 0.04
CA PRO A 50 9.89 -13.37 -1.07
C PRO A 50 8.67 -12.60 -0.52
N GLY A 51 8.36 -11.49 -1.16
CA GLY A 51 7.22 -10.64 -0.84
C GLY A 51 6.68 -9.98 -2.11
N LEU A 52 5.50 -9.38 -2.00
CA LEU A 52 4.88 -8.61 -3.07
C LEU A 52 4.91 -7.13 -2.70
N VAL A 53 5.24 -6.28 -3.67
CA VAL A 53 5.10 -4.83 -3.54
C VAL A 53 3.77 -4.44 -4.17
N LEU A 54 2.91 -3.81 -3.38
CA LEU A 54 1.62 -3.31 -3.85
C LEU A 54 1.77 -1.86 -4.29
N GLU A 55 1.75 -1.66 -5.61
CA GLU A 55 1.73 -0.34 -6.22
C GLU A 55 0.33 0.01 -6.73
N TRP A 56 -0.09 1.24 -6.49
CA TRP A 56 -1.33 1.78 -7.02
C TRP A 56 -1.06 3.01 -7.85
N SER A 57 -1.51 2.98 -9.10
CA SER A 57 -1.35 4.07 -10.05
C SER A 57 -2.69 4.37 -10.74
N ARG A 58 -3.03 5.65 -10.89
CA ARG A 58 -4.25 6.08 -11.59
C ARG A 58 -4.19 5.74 -13.09
N LEU A 59 -2.99 5.77 -13.65
CA LEU A 59 -2.71 5.30 -15.00
C LEU A 59 -2.21 3.87 -14.91
N PRO A 60 -2.54 2.99 -15.87
CA PRO A 60 -1.94 1.66 -15.91
C PRO A 60 -0.42 1.84 -15.90
N ALA A 61 0.26 1.14 -14.98
CA ALA A 61 1.71 1.10 -14.98
C ALA A 61 2.15 0.69 -16.39
N ARG A 62 2.99 1.52 -17.03
CA ARG A 62 3.68 1.10 -18.24
C ARG A 62 4.49 -0.12 -17.83
N ARG A 63 4.16 -1.28 -18.41
CA ARG A 63 4.93 -2.50 -18.16
C ARG A 63 6.28 -2.32 -18.86
N ASP A 64 7.21 -1.67 -18.17
CA ASP A 64 8.60 -1.67 -18.60
C ASP A 64 9.20 -2.98 -18.08
N ASP A 65 9.32 -3.95 -18.98
CA ASP A 65 9.69 -5.35 -18.71
C ASP A 65 11.18 -5.52 -18.38
N THR A 66 11.80 -4.54 -17.70
CA THR A 66 13.24 -4.55 -17.46
C THR A 66 13.53 -4.48 -15.97
N GLY A 67 13.67 -5.66 -15.36
CA GLY A 67 14.20 -5.78 -14.00
C GLY A 67 15.65 -5.30 -13.95
N LYS A 68 15.89 -4.01 -13.67
CA LYS A 68 17.11 -3.47 -13.07
C LYS A 68 16.91 -2.01 -12.64
N PRO A 69 17.26 -1.61 -11.40
CA PRO A 69 17.17 -0.21 -11.01
C PRO A 69 18.36 0.58 -11.57
N ALA A 70 18.08 1.82 -11.97
CA ALA A 70 19.10 2.85 -12.21
C ALA A 70 19.66 3.38 -10.88
#